data_AF-A0A3P8PXC3-F1
#
_entry.id   AF-A0A3P8PXC3-F1
#
_cell.length_a   1.000
_cell.length_b   1.000
_cell.length_c   1.000
_cell.angle_alpha   90.00
_cell.angle_beta   90.00
_cell.angle_gamma   90.00
#
_symmetry.space_group_name_H-M   'P 1'
#
loop_
_entity.id
_entity.type
_entity.pdbx_description
1 polymer ?
#
loop_
_entity_poly.entity_id
_entity_poly.type
_entity_poly.pdbx_seq_one_letter_code
_entity_poly.pdbx_strand_id
1 'polypeptide(L)'
;MASNLVSKLFRPHLTQLVSLRSGCLLRGKGEVAAAMCTRCSSSGSPPEKISRYPIPYKKDLPYDIVELMEEVESKGGFLPNVFKVLSHRPAEFRAFFAYYNELMNKDTGRLTKADRELIVVATSIYNRCLYCVVSHGALHRIYSKNPTLCDQVIVNYENADLAPRERAMLDFAMAVCRCDTITEQHFKSLEEAGFDREDAWDIAAIAAFFAMSNRLAHLTDMRPNLEFFNLGRIPRDKSKDKGGDGN
;
A
#
# COMPACT_ATOMS: atom_id res chain seq x y z
N MET A 1 -10.08 4.05 -18.52
CA MET A 1 -8.84 4.82 -18.28
C MET A 1 -8.33 4.75 -16.82
N ALA A 2 -9.16 4.50 -15.79
CA ALA A 2 -8.70 4.41 -14.38
C ALA A 2 -7.82 3.18 -14.04
N SER A 3 -8.00 2.02 -14.70
CA SER A 3 -7.13 0.84 -14.51
C SER A 3 -5.69 1.07 -15.00
N ASN A 4 -5.51 1.95 -15.99
CA ASN A 4 -4.20 2.45 -16.43
C ASN A 4 -3.64 3.58 -15.57
N LEU A 5 -4.47 4.17 -14.69
CA LEU A 5 -4.11 5.27 -13.82
C LEU A 5 -3.46 4.74 -12.54
N VAL A 6 -4.04 3.67 -11.96
CA VAL A 6 -3.49 3.01 -10.76
C VAL A 6 -2.21 2.22 -11.07
N SER A 7 -2.11 1.60 -12.25
CA SER A 7 -0.89 0.91 -12.70
C SER A 7 0.32 1.83 -12.92
N LYS A 8 0.07 3.12 -13.19
CA LYS A 8 1.08 4.16 -13.37
C LYS A 8 1.37 4.94 -12.08
N LEU A 9 0.77 4.60 -10.94
CA LEU A 9 0.98 5.30 -9.65
C LEU A 9 2.36 5.08 -9.04
N PHE A 10 3.11 4.09 -9.49
CA PHE A 10 4.23 3.52 -8.72
C PHE A 10 5.47 3.20 -9.58
N ARG A 11 5.72 3.96 -10.64
CA ARG A 11 6.95 3.85 -11.44
C ARG A 11 7.72 5.16 -11.51
N PRO A 12 8.63 5.44 -10.58
CA PRO A 12 9.67 6.43 -10.79
C PRO A 12 10.84 5.80 -11.58
N HIS A 13 11.37 6.55 -12.55
CA HIS A 13 12.66 6.24 -13.20
C HIS A 13 13.80 6.50 -12.20
N LEU A 14 14.36 5.45 -11.60
CA LEU A 14 15.48 5.60 -10.67
C LEU A 14 16.80 5.69 -11.47
N THR A 15 17.37 6.90 -11.60
CA THR A 15 18.77 7.06 -12.01
C THR A 15 19.54 7.83 -10.93
N GLN A 16 20.54 7.13 -10.38
CA GLN A 16 21.76 7.57 -9.67
C GLN A 16 21.74 8.87 -8.84
N LEU A 17 22.13 8.77 -7.55
CA LEU A 17 23.42 9.32 -7.08
C LEU A 17 23.73 8.95 -5.62
N VAL A 18 24.88 8.29 -5.47
CA VAL A 18 25.65 8.12 -4.24
C VAL A 18 26.58 9.33 -4.09
N SER A 19 26.59 9.98 -2.91
CA SER A 19 27.82 10.42 -2.23
C SER A 19 27.50 11.07 -0.88
N LEU A 20 27.95 10.43 0.20
CA LEU A 20 27.99 10.96 1.56
C LEU A 20 29.19 11.90 1.73
N ARG A 21 28.97 13.07 2.34
CA ARG A 21 30.00 13.75 3.14
C ARG A 21 29.41 14.37 4.42
N SER A 22 30.01 13.96 5.53
CA SER A 22 29.84 14.48 6.89
C SER A 22 30.34 15.92 7.05
N GLY A 23 29.72 16.67 7.97
CA GLY A 23 30.20 17.99 8.36
C GLY A 23 29.51 18.60 9.60
N CYS A 24 30.05 18.24 10.77
CA CYS A 24 30.23 19.03 11.99
C CYS A 24 29.08 19.80 12.70
N LEU A 25 29.03 19.54 14.01
CA LEU A 25 28.28 20.23 15.07
C LEU A 25 28.62 21.72 15.20
N LEU A 26 27.65 22.54 15.60
CA LEU A 26 27.86 23.60 16.60
C LEU A 26 26.57 23.85 17.41
N ARG A 27 26.79 24.18 18.69
CA ARG A 27 25.88 24.19 19.84
C ARG A 27 25.55 25.64 20.19
N GLY A 28 24.30 25.95 20.54
CA GLY A 28 23.91 27.28 21.06
C GLY A 28 22.73 27.19 22.04
N LYS A 29 23.01 27.53 23.31
CA LYS A 29 22.05 27.87 24.39
C LYS A 29 21.37 29.20 24.03
N GLY A 30 20.20 29.63 24.48
CA GLY A 30 19.20 29.21 25.46
C GLY A 30 18.19 30.38 25.57
N GLU A 31 17.29 30.27 26.55
CA GLU A 31 16.36 31.30 27.06
C GLU A 31 14.91 31.33 26.55
N VAL A 32 14.08 31.63 27.55
CA VAL A 32 12.66 31.37 27.72
C VAL A 32 11.97 32.73 27.70
N ALA A 33 10.87 32.85 26.94
CA ALA A 33 9.95 33.98 27.08
C ALA A 33 8.50 33.48 26.98
N ALA A 34 7.72 33.84 27.99
CA ALA A 34 6.33 33.45 28.16
C ALA A 34 5.36 34.47 27.56
N ALA A 35 4.21 33.93 27.13
CA ALA A 35 2.87 34.51 27.10
C ALA A 35 2.53 35.63 26.09
N MET A 36 1.70 35.28 25.12
CA MET A 36 0.45 36.01 24.84
C MET A 36 -0.56 35.05 24.20
N CYS A 37 -1.65 34.77 24.93
CA CYS A 37 -2.73 33.91 24.50
C CYS A 37 -3.70 34.72 23.63
N THR A 38 -3.44 34.77 22.33
CA THR A 38 -4.42 35.27 21.35
C THR A 38 -5.40 34.14 21.06
N ARG A 39 -6.67 34.31 21.46
CA ARG A 39 -7.76 33.39 21.10
C ARG A 39 -7.93 33.36 19.58
N CYS A 40 -7.30 32.39 18.92
CA CYS A 40 -7.67 31.98 17.58
C CYS A 40 -8.88 31.05 17.67
N SER A 41 -10.05 31.58 17.36
CA SER A 41 -11.22 30.79 17.00
C SER A 41 -10.97 30.12 15.65
N SER A 42 -10.44 28.89 15.66
CA SER A 42 -10.49 27.98 14.53
C SER A 42 -11.49 26.87 14.84
N SER A 43 -12.72 27.04 14.36
CA SER A 43 -13.66 25.93 14.18
C SER A 43 -13.11 25.02 13.08
N GLY A 44 -12.23 24.11 13.47
CA GLY A 44 -11.77 23.00 12.65
C GLY A 44 -11.54 21.84 13.59
N SER A 45 -12.14 20.68 13.29
CA SER A 45 -11.73 19.43 13.92
C SER A 45 -10.20 19.36 13.88
N PRO A 46 -9.52 18.96 14.96
CA PRO A 46 -8.08 18.82 14.93
C PRO A 46 -7.69 17.95 13.72
N PRO A 47 -6.60 18.29 13.00
CA PRO A 47 -6.17 17.53 11.84
C PRO A 47 -6.14 16.05 12.21
N GLU A 48 -6.84 15.24 11.43
CA GLU A 48 -7.06 13.84 11.75
C GLU A 48 -5.72 13.18 12.09
N LYS A 49 -5.64 12.56 13.27
CA LYS A 49 -4.39 11.96 13.72
C LYS A 49 -4.16 10.67 12.94
N ILE A 50 -3.50 10.79 11.79
CA ILE A 50 -3.22 9.66 10.88
C ILE A 50 -2.02 8.81 11.33
N SER A 51 -1.28 9.23 12.35
CA SER A 51 -0.14 8.49 12.91
C SER A 51 0.17 8.83 14.37
N ARG A 52 0.87 7.92 15.07
CA ARG A 52 1.54 8.15 16.35
C ARG A 52 2.81 8.99 16.22
N TYR A 53 3.48 8.95 15.08
CA TYR A 53 4.72 9.68 14.84
C TYR A 53 4.45 11.03 14.15
N PRO A 54 5.34 12.03 14.30
CA PRO A 54 5.21 13.30 13.60
C PRO A 54 5.24 13.13 12.08
N ILE A 55 4.31 13.80 11.40
CA ILE A 55 4.26 13.88 9.94
C ILE A 55 5.04 15.12 9.50
N PRO A 56 6.15 14.97 8.76
CA PRO A 56 6.92 16.12 8.28
C PRO A 56 6.08 16.99 7.34
N TYR A 57 6.33 18.30 7.35
CA TYR A 57 5.76 19.18 6.32
C TYR A 57 6.41 18.89 4.96
N LYS A 58 5.63 18.95 3.87
CA LYS A 58 6.14 18.70 2.51
C LYS A 58 7.38 19.55 2.19
N LYS A 59 7.41 20.82 2.61
CA LYS A 59 8.54 21.75 2.40
C LYS A 59 9.86 21.32 3.07
N ASP A 60 9.79 20.46 4.09
CA ASP A 60 10.94 19.99 4.86
C ASP A 60 11.42 18.60 4.39
N LEU A 61 10.76 18.03 3.38
CA LEU A 61 11.11 16.73 2.79
C LEU A 61 12.09 16.90 1.62
N PRO A 62 12.94 15.89 1.36
CA PRO A 62 13.74 15.82 0.13
C PRO A 62 12.88 15.92 -1.13
N TYR A 63 13.41 16.60 -2.16
CA TYR A 63 12.69 16.90 -3.42
C TYR A 63 12.12 15.64 -4.09
N ASP A 64 12.88 14.56 -4.18
CA ASP A 64 12.47 13.30 -4.81
C ASP A 64 11.26 12.65 -4.13
N ILE A 65 11.13 12.82 -2.81
CA ILE A 65 9.97 12.31 -2.05
C ILE A 65 8.75 13.19 -2.30
N VAL A 66 8.93 14.52 -2.35
CA VAL A 66 7.83 15.46 -2.63
C VAL A 66 7.30 15.24 -4.05
N GLU A 67 8.19 15.12 -5.03
CA GLU A 67 7.84 14.85 -6.42
C GLU A 67 7.03 13.56 -6.55
N LEU A 68 7.48 12.46 -5.92
CA LEU A 68 6.73 11.19 -5.90
C LEU A 68 5.34 11.35 -5.25
N MET A 69 5.25 12.07 -4.13
CA MET A 69 3.96 12.32 -3.46
C MET A 69 2.99 13.10 -4.34
N GLU A 70 3.48 14.13 -5.03
CA GLU A 70 2.68 14.95 -5.94
C GLU A 70 2.22 14.16 -7.17
N GLU A 71 3.11 13.33 -7.73
CA GLU A 71 2.76 12.43 -8.84
C GLU A 71 1.64 11.45 -8.46
N VAL A 72 1.76 10.82 -7.28
CA VAL A 72 0.75 9.89 -6.75
C VAL A 72 -0.57 10.61 -6.48
N GLU A 73 -0.53 11.78 -5.86
CA GLU A 73 -1.71 12.59 -5.54
C GLU A 73 -2.44 13.04 -6.81
N SER A 74 -1.70 13.53 -7.81
CA SER A 74 -2.23 13.96 -9.11
C SER A 74 -2.94 12.83 -9.85
N LYS A 75 -2.33 11.63 -9.87
CA LYS A 75 -2.89 10.46 -10.57
C LYS A 75 -4.02 9.79 -9.78
N GLY A 76 -3.91 9.72 -8.46
CA GLY A 76 -4.86 9.02 -7.59
C GLY A 76 -6.07 9.86 -7.18
N GLY A 77 -5.97 11.19 -7.28
CA GLY A 77 -6.94 12.15 -6.76
C GLY A 77 -6.81 12.42 -5.26
N PHE A 78 -5.95 11.68 -4.56
CA PHE A 78 -5.59 11.88 -3.16
C PHE A 78 -4.24 11.20 -2.86
N LEU A 79 -3.54 11.65 -1.82
CA LEU A 79 -2.28 11.04 -1.36
C LEU A 79 -2.55 9.98 -0.27
N PRO A 80 -2.25 8.68 -0.50
CA PRO A 80 -2.38 7.66 0.52
C PRO A 80 -1.53 7.96 1.75
N ASN A 81 -2.08 7.77 2.94
CA ASN A 81 -1.45 8.20 4.18
C ASN A 81 -0.13 7.46 4.46
N VAL A 82 0.10 6.25 3.93
CA VAL A 82 1.41 5.56 4.02
C VAL A 82 2.57 6.42 3.54
N PHE A 83 2.37 7.23 2.49
CA PHE A 83 3.41 8.14 2.00
C PHE A 83 3.75 9.19 3.06
N LYS A 84 2.72 9.82 3.63
CA LYS A 84 2.86 10.85 4.66
C LYS A 84 3.47 10.30 5.96
N VAL A 85 3.08 9.09 6.35
CA VAL A 85 3.54 8.47 7.60
C VAL A 85 4.99 7.99 7.48
N LEU A 86 5.34 7.29 6.41
CA LEU A 86 6.70 6.76 6.25
C LEU A 86 7.72 7.85 5.90
N SER A 87 7.30 9.00 5.36
CA SER A 87 8.22 10.12 5.11
C SER A 87 8.87 10.69 6.37
N HIS A 88 8.36 10.35 7.56
CA HIS A 88 9.05 10.56 8.84
C HIS A 88 10.50 10.03 8.82
N ARG A 89 10.77 8.96 8.07
CA ARG A 89 12.10 8.38 7.87
C ARG A 89 12.43 8.29 6.37
N PRO A 90 12.97 9.36 5.75
CA PRO A 90 13.17 9.43 4.30
C PRO A 90 13.98 8.28 3.68
N ALA A 91 15.02 7.78 4.36
CA ALA A 91 15.80 6.65 3.85
C ALA A 91 15.00 5.33 3.87
N GLU A 92 14.25 5.09 4.95
CA GLU A 92 13.39 3.92 5.10
C GLU A 92 12.21 3.98 4.10
N PHE A 93 11.62 5.16 3.90
CA PHE A 93 10.61 5.43 2.87
C PHE A 93 11.09 4.98 1.49
N ARG A 94 12.31 5.38 1.08
CA ARG A 94 12.85 5.02 -0.24
C ARG A 94 13.00 3.52 -0.39
N ALA A 95 13.58 2.86 0.61
CA ALA A 95 13.74 1.40 0.59
C ALA A 95 12.39 0.68 0.54
N PHE A 96 11.41 1.15 1.32
CA PHE A 96 10.07 0.59 1.36
C PHE A 96 9.39 0.68 -0.02
N PHE A 97 9.36 1.86 -0.64
CA PHE A 97 8.70 2.04 -1.93
C PHE A 97 9.47 1.43 -3.09
N ALA A 98 10.81 1.36 -3.03
CA ALA A 98 11.59 0.61 -4.00
C ALA A 98 11.19 -0.87 -4.00
N TYR A 99 11.14 -1.50 -2.82
CA TYR A 99 10.77 -2.92 -2.75
C TYR A 99 9.28 -3.14 -3.07
N TYR A 100 8.39 -2.26 -2.62
CA TYR A 100 6.98 -2.28 -3.00
C TYR A 100 6.80 -2.26 -4.52
N ASN A 101 7.55 -1.41 -5.23
CA ASN A 101 7.44 -1.31 -6.69
C ASN A 101 7.90 -2.59 -7.40
N GLU A 102 9.01 -3.18 -6.95
CA GLU A 102 9.50 -4.45 -7.50
C GLU A 102 8.49 -5.59 -7.31
N LEU A 103 7.77 -5.63 -6.18
CA LEU A 103 6.80 -6.69 -5.93
C LEU A 103 5.44 -6.43 -6.60
N MET A 104 4.91 -5.22 -6.43
CA MET A 104 3.52 -4.91 -6.79
C MET A 104 3.38 -4.39 -8.21
N ASN A 105 4.42 -3.76 -8.79
CA ASN A 105 4.34 -3.02 -10.05
C ASN A 105 5.28 -3.50 -11.16
N LYS A 106 5.98 -4.62 -10.95
CA LYS A 106 6.70 -5.30 -12.03
C LYS A 106 5.75 -5.84 -13.10
N ASP A 107 6.20 -5.83 -14.36
CA ASP A 107 5.47 -6.39 -15.52
C ASP A 107 5.79 -7.87 -15.77
N THR A 108 6.72 -8.44 -15.01
CA THR A 108 7.13 -9.85 -15.10
C THR A 108 6.36 -10.72 -14.08
N GLY A 109 6.42 -12.04 -14.29
CA GLY A 109 5.69 -13.03 -13.50
C GLY A 109 4.27 -13.27 -14.00
N ARG A 110 3.58 -14.29 -13.45
CA ARG A 110 2.21 -14.65 -13.89
C ARG A 110 1.13 -14.16 -12.93
N LEU A 111 1.51 -13.61 -11.77
CA LEU A 111 0.55 -12.99 -10.84
C LEU A 111 -0.04 -11.72 -11.44
N THR A 112 -1.37 -11.70 -11.56
CA THR A 112 -2.09 -10.49 -11.95
C THR A 112 -2.03 -9.44 -10.85
N LYS A 113 -2.38 -8.18 -11.16
CA LYS A 113 -2.51 -7.15 -10.12
C LYS A 113 -3.58 -7.50 -9.09
N ALA A 114 -4.66 -8.15 -9.51
CA ALA A 114 -5.68 -8.62 -8.59
C ALA A 114 -5.12 -9.72 -7.66
N ASP A 115 -4.34 -10.67 -8.20
CA ASP A 115 -3.69 -11.74 -7.42
C ASP A 115 -2.82 -11.15 -6.31
N ARG A 116 -1.95 -10.21 -6.68
CA ARG A 116 -1.03 -9.53 -5.74
C ARG A 116 -1.81 -8.85 -4.62
N GLU A 117 -2.83 -8.07 -4.95
CA GLU A 117 -3.67 -7.40 -3.95
C GLU A 117 -4.45 -8.39 -3.07
N LEU A 118 -4.92 -9.51 -3.62
CA LEU A 118 -5.67 -10.52 -2.86
C LEU A 118 -4.79 -11.21 -1.81
N ILE A 119 -3.53 -11.50 -2.15
CA ILE A 119 -2.51 -11.98 -1.18
C ILE A 119 -2.35 -10.97 -0.05
N VAL A 120 -2.23 -9.68 -0.37
CA VAL A 120 -2.09 -8.62 0.64
C VAL A 120 -3.31 -8.56 1.55
N VAL A 121 -4.51 -8.63 1.00
CA VAL A 121 -5.76 -8.59 1.78
C VAL A 121 -5.83 -9.77 2.75
N ALA A 122 -5.61 -11.01 2.28
CA ALA A 122 -5.69 -12.22 3.09
C ALA A 122 -4.66 -12.22 4.24
N THR A 123 -3.41 -11.90 3.94
CA THR A 123 -2.33 -11.85 4.94
C THR A 123 -2.49 -10.67 5.90
N SER A 124 -3.00 -9.53 5.43
CA SER A 124 -3.21 -8.35 6.27
C SER A 124 -4.38 -8.52 7.24
N ILE A 125 -5.44 -9.24 6.86
CA ILE A 125 -6.53 -9.51 7.79
C ILE A 125 -6.14 -10.55 8.84
N TYR A 126 -5.31 -11.53 8.50
CA TYR A 126 -4.70 -12.44 9.47
C TYR A 126 -3.92 -11.65 10.54
N ASN A 127 -3.14 -10.66 10.10
CA ASN A 127 -2.43 -9.74 11.00
C ASN A 127 -3.32 -8.64 11.60
N ARG A 128 -4.61 -8.57 11.28
CA ARG A 128 -5.54 -7.53 11.76
C ARG A 128 -5.04 -6.10 11.47
N CYS A 129 -4.47 -5.86 10.29
CA CYS A 129 -3.95 -4.56 9.90
C CYS A 129 -5.01 -3.70 9.22
N LEU A 130 -5.62 -2.76 9.96
CA LEU A 130 -6.68 -1.88 9.45
C LEU A 130 -6.28 -1.13 8.17
N TYR A 131 -5.12 -0.47 8.17
CA TYR A 131 -4.66 0.31 7.01
C TYR A 131 -4.56 -0.56 5.76
N CYS A 132 -3.87 -1.70 5.87
CA CYS A 132 -3.57 -2.54 4.72
C CYS A 132 -4.83 -3.24 4.21
N VAL A 133 -5.68 -3.75 5.10
CA VAL A 133 -6.96 -4.37 4.72
C VAL A 133 -7.86 -3.40 3.95
N VAL A 134 -8.00 -2.17 4.43
CA VAL A 134 -8.88 -1.16 3.79
C VAL A 134 -8.32 -0.70 2.44
N SER A 135 -7.03 -0.35 2.39
CA SER A 135 -6.40 0.17 1.18
C SER A 135 -6.26 -0.88 0.08
N HIS A 136 -5.73 -2.06 0.40
CA HIS A 136 -5.52 -3.13 -0.58
C HIS A 136 -6.84 -3.83 -0.95
N GLY A 137 -7.83 -3.85 -0.06
CA GLY A 137 -9.20 -4.28 -0.42
C GLY A 137 -9.80 -3.40 -1.51
N ALA A 138 -9.62 -2.07 -1.43
CA ALA A 138 -10.04 -1.16 -2.49
C ALA A 138 -9.30 -1.40 -3.82
N LEU A 139 -7.98 -1.56 -3.78
CA LEU A 139 -7.19 -1.83 -4.98
C LEU A 139 -7.57 -3.16 -5.62
N HIS A 140 -7.76 -4.21 -4.81
CA HIS A 140 -8.27 -5.50 -5.27
C HIS A 140 -9.60 -5.35 -6.02
N ARG A 141 -10.60 -4.65 -5.45
CA ARG A 141 -11.90 -4.43 -6.12
C ARG A 141 -11.74 -3.73 -7.47
N ILE A 142 -10.82 -2.75 -7.56
CA ILE A 142 -10.55 -2.04 -8.81
C ILE A 142 -9.91 -2.95 -9.87
N TYR A 143 -8.92 -3.76 -9.49
CA TYR A 143 -8.21 -4.61 -10.46
C TYR A 143 -9.01 -5.85 -10.87
N SER A 144 -9.63 -6.54 -9.90
CA SER A 144 -10.45 -7.73 -10.15
C SER A 144 -11.77 -7.39 -10.85
N LYS A 145 -12.27 -6.15 -10.68
CA LYS A 145 -13.64 -5.74 -11.01
C LYS A 145 -14.70 -6.59 -10.31
N ASN A 146 -14.31 -7.23 -9.21
CA ASN A 146 -15.18 -7.99 -8.33
C ASN A 146 -15.33 -7.23 -7.01
N PRO A 147 -16.47 -6.55 -6.79
CA PRO A 147 -16.65 -5.71 -5.61
C PRO A 147 -16.80 -6.48 -4.29
N THR A 148 -17.10 -7.79 -4.33
CA THR A 148 -17.46 -8.56 -3.13
C THR A 148 -16.36 -9.51 -2.66
N LEU A 149 -15.51 -10.03 -3.55
CA LEU A 149 -14.55 -11.09 -3.20
C LEU A 149 -13.58 -10.69 -2.06
N CYS A 150 -13.07 -9.45 -2.06
CA CYS A 150 -12.17 -9.04 -0.97
C CYS A 150 -12.87 -9.03 0.38
N ASP A 151 -14.15 -8.64 0.45
CA ASP A 151 -14.90 -8.58 1.71
C ASP A 151 -15.17 -10.00 2.23
N GLN A 152 -15.41 -10.97 1.33
CA GLN A 152 -15.49 -12.39 1.70
C GLN A 152 -14.15 -12.90 2.25
N VAL A 153 -13.03 -12.62 1.58
CA VAL A 153 -11.68 -13.00 2.04
C VAL A 153 -11.33 -12.38 3.39
N ILE A 154 -11.73 -11.13 3.63
CA ILE A 154 -11.54 -10.44 4.91
C ILE A 154 -12.30 -11.16 6.03
N VAL A 155 -13.54 -11.58 5.80
CA VAL A 155 -14.33 -12.24 6.84
C VAL A 155 -13.86 -13.69 7.06
N ASN A 156 -13.76 -14.45 5.97
CA ASN A 156 -13.30 -15.83 5.99
C ASN A 156 -12.95 -16.29 4.56
N TYR A 157 -11.66 -16.32 4.24
CA TYR A 157 -11.20 -16.77 2.91
C TYR A 157 -11.48 -18.26 2.63
N GLU A 158 -11.73 -19.09 3.65
CA GLU A 158 -12.08 -20.51 3.44
C GLU A 158 -13.46 -20.69 2.82
N ASN A 159 -14.35 -19.70 3.01
CA ASN A 159 -15.73 -19.68 2.50
C ASN A 159 -15.92 -18.64 1.38
N ALA A 160 -14.85 -17.98 0.94
CA ALA A 160 -14.92 -17.03 -0.16
C ALA A 160 -15.08 -17.73 -1.50
N ASP A 161 -15.68 -17.04 -2.47
CA ASP A 161 -15.91 -17.51 -3.85
C ASP A 161 -14.60 -17.50 -4.67
N LEU A 162 -13.57 -18.19 -4.16
CA LEU A 162 -12.25 -18.28 -4.76
C LEU A 162 -12.22 -19.37 -5.84
N ALA A 163 -11.63 -19.04 -6.99
CA ALA A 163 -11.24 -20.06 -7.95
C ALA A 163 -10.19 -21.00 -7.31
N PRO A 164 -10.07 -22.27 -7.75
CA PRO A 164 -9.07 -23.20 -7.22
C PRO A 164 -7.64 -22.65 -7.22
N ARG A 165 -7.28 -21.89 -8.26
CA ARG A 165 -5.99 -21.20 -8.36
C ARG A 165 -5.81 -20.12 -7.30
N GLU A 166 -6.84 -19.31 -7.04
CA GLU A 166 -6.78 -18.27 -6.00
C GLU A 166 -6.69 -18.90 -4.62
N ARG A 167 -7.42 -20.01 -4.37
CA ARG A 167 -7.35 -20.75 -3.12
C ARG A 167 -5.94 -21.28 -2.83
N ALA A 168 -5.32 -21.98 -3.79
CA ALA A 168 -3.97 -22.51 -3.63
C ALA A 168 -2.93 -21.40 -3.37
N MET A 169 -3.06 -20.27 -4.08
CA MET A 169 -2.24 -19.08 -3.88
C MET A 169 -2.37 -18.52 -2.46
N LEU A 170 -3.59 -18.36 -1.96
CA LEU A 170 -3.82 -17.83 -0.62
C LEU A 170 -3.39 -18.80 0.47
N ASP A 171 -3.60 -20.11 0.30
CA ASP A 171 -3.13 -21.10 1.27
C ASP A 171 -1.60 -21.07 1.43
N PHE A 172 -0.86 -20.95 0.32
CA PHE A 172 0.59 -20.79 0.37
C PHE A 172 1.02 -19.45 0.99
N ALA A 173 0.39 -18.33 0.59
CA ALA A 173 0.66 -17.02 1.17
C ALA A 173 0.43 -17.00 2.69
N MET A 174 -0.62 -17.68 3.15
CA MET A 174 -0.96 -17.79 4.57
C MET A 174 0.05 -18.65 5.32
N ALA A 175 0.57 -19.74 4.73
CA ALA A 175 1.65 -20.52 5.32
C ALA A 175 2.91 -19.65 5.56
N VAL A 176 3.30 -18.86 4.55
CA VAL A 176 4.42 -17.91 4.69
C VAL A 176 4.10 -16.84 5.75
N CYS A 177 2.90 -16.27 5.74
CA CYS A 177 2.48 -15.23 6.68
C CYS A 177 2.53 -15.71 8.14
N ARG A 178 2.13 -16.95 8.39
CA ARG A 178 2.17 -17.60 9.71
C ARG A 178 3.56 -18.03 10.14
N CYS A 179 4.56 -17.91 9.26
CA CYS A 179 5.90 -18.45 9.44
C CYS A 179 5.88 -19.97 9.66
N ASP A 180 5.00 -20.67 8.95
CA ASP A 180 4.93 -22.13 8.95
C ASP A 180 6.21 -22.72 8.32
N THR A 181 6.51 -23.99 8.60
CA THR A 181 7.60 -24.68 7.90
C THR A 181 7.20 -24.95 6.45
N ILE A 182 7.86 -24.28 5.50
CA ILE A 182 7.62 -24.47 4.08
C ILE A 182 8.27 -25.78 3.62
N THR A 183 7.51 -26.59 2.89
CA THR A 183 7.91 -27.93 2.43
C THR A 183 7.59 -28.12 0.96
N GLU A 184 8.15 -29.16 0.34
CA GLU A 184 7.88 -29.54 -1.06
C GLU A 184 6.40 -29.79 -1.36
N GLN A 185 5.61 -30.21 -0.36
CA GLN A 185 4.16 -30.39 -0.54
C GLN A 185 3.46 -29.07 -0.86
N HIS A 186 3.92 -27.94 -0.30
CA HIS A 186 3.36 -26.63 -0.60
C HIS A 186 3.59 -26.24 -2.07
N PHE A 187 4.80 -26.48 -2.57
CA PHE A 187 5.13 -26.22 -3.97
C PHE A 187 4.34 -27.13 -4.91
N LYS A 188 4.20 -28.41 -4.57
CA LYS A 188 3.38 -29.35 -5.35
C LYS A 188 1.92 -28.89 -5.44
N SER A 189 1.33 -28.43 -4.35
CA SER A 189 -0.05 -27.91 -4.35
C SER A 189 -0.22 -26.64 -5.19
N LEU A 190 0.82 -25.80 -5.27
CA LEU A 190 0.85 -24.67 -6.20
C LEU A 190 0.96 -25.12 -7.67
N GLU A 191 1.81 -26.09 -7.96
CA GLU A 191 2.00 -26.66 -9.30
C GLU A 191 0.71 -27.30 -9.84
N GLU A 192 -0.04 -28.00 -8.99
CA GLU A 192 -1.37 -28.56 -9.31
C GLU A 192 -2.38 -27.47 -9.72
N ALA A 193 -2.19 -26.24 -9.23
CA ALA A 193 -2.99 -25.06 -9.59
C ALA A 193 -2.38 -24.24 -10.77
N GLY A 194 -1.29 -24.71 -11.37
CA GLY A 194 -0.65 -24.11 -12.55
C GLY A 194 0.36 -23.00 -12.25
N PHE A 195 0.81 -22.86 -11.00
CA PHE A 195 1.92 -21.98 -10.64
C PHE A 195 3.28 -22.66 -10.83
N ASP A 196 4.31 -21.88 -11.10
CA ASP A 196 5.70 -22.35 -11.07
C ASP A 196 6.47 -21.87 -9.82
N ARG A 197 7.76 -22.21 -9.73
CA ARG A 197 8.62 -21.82 -8.60
C ARG A 197 8.84 -20.32 -8.49
N GLU A 198 8.84 -19.61 -9.62
CA GLU A 198 9.00 -18.15 -9.64
C GLU A 198 7.71 -17.47 -9.15
N ASP A 199 6.55 -18.00 -9.54
CA ASP A 199 5.28 -17.55 -8.96
C ASP A 199 5.21 -17.81 -7.45
N ALA A 200 5.70 -18.96 -6.98
CA ALA A 200 5.80 -19.24 -5.54
C ALA A 200 6.69 -18.22 -4.81
N TRP A 201 7.82 -17.85 -5.40
CA TRP A 201 8.68 -16.78 -4.87
C TRP A 201 7.92 -15.46 -4.76
N ASP A 202 7.20 -15.07 -5.81
CA ASP A 202 6.41 -13.84 -5.81
C ASP A 202 5.35 -13.81 -4.71
N ILE A 203 4.61 -14.91 -4.56
CA ILE A 203 3.59 -15.06 -3.51
C ILE A 203 4.22 -14.89 -2.12
N ALA A 204 5.34 -15.59 -1.88
CA ALA A 204 6.03 -15.56 -0.59
C ALA A 204 6.64 -14.18 -0.29
N ALA A 205 7.26 -13.53 -1.29
CA ALA A 205 7.88 -12.22 -1.14
C ALA A 205 6.83 -11.13 -0.83
N ILE A 206 5.67 -11.16 -1.49
CA ILE A 206 4.55 -10.26 -1.20
C ILE A 206 4.05 -10.50 0.24
N ALA A 207 3.81 -11.75 0.63
CA ALA A 207 3.36 -12.08 1.98
C ALA A 207 4.35 -11.60 3.06
N ALA A 208 5.65 -11.79 2.84
CA ALA A 208 6.72 -11.35 3.75
C ALA A 208 6.83 -9.82 3.83
N PHE A 209 6.81 -9.12 2.68
CA PHE A 209 6.85 -7.66 2.64
C PHE A 209 5.65 -7.05 3.38
N PHE A 210 4.45 -7.60 3.18
CA PHE A 210 3.26 -7.10 3.85
C PHE A 210 3.18 -7.48 5.32
N ALA A 211 3.80 -8.59 5.75
CA ALA A 211 4.00 -8.87 7.16
C ALA A 211 4.82 -7.74 7.84
N MET A 212 5.87 -7.22 7.19
CA MET A 212 6.60 -6.03 7.66
C MET A 212 5.72 -4.77 7.59
N SER A 213 5.07 -4.50 6.45
CA SER A 213 4.22 -3.31 6.26
C SER A 213 3.10 -3.23 7.32
N ASN A 214 2.45 -4.36 7.61
CA ASN A 214 1.43 -4.46 8.65
C ASN A 214 1.96 -4.06 10.02
N ARG A 215 3.16 -4.55 10.39
CA ARG A 215 3.82 -4.21 11.66
C ARG A 215 4.16 -2.72 11.75
N LEU A 216 4.63 -2.11 10.67
CA LEU A 216 4.87 -0.67 10.60
C LEU A 216 3.57 0.13 10.73
N ALA A 217 2.50 -0.31 10.06
CA ALA A 217 1.18 0.31 10.16
C ALA A 217 0.61 0.23 11.60
N HIS A 218 0.78 -0.89 12.30
CA HIS A 218 0.40 -1.01 13.70
C HIS A 218 1.23 -0.11 14.60
N LEU A 219 2.56 -0.13 14.46
CA LEU A 219 3.48 0.71 15.23
C LEU A 219 3.11 2.19 15.12
N THR A 220 2.77 2.61 13.91
CA THR A 220 2.47 4.01 13.61
C THR A 220 1.00 4.37 13.81
N ASP A 221 0.11 3.44 14.17
CA ASP A 221 -1.36 3.63 14.16
C ASP A 221 -1.85 4.26 12.85
N MET A 222 -1.33 3.77 11.72
CA MET A 222 -1.55 4.35 10.41
C MET A 222 -3.04 4.30 10.05
N ARG A 223 -3.65 5.47 9.82
CA ARG A 223 -5.08 5.54 9.45
C ARG A 223 -5.26 5.49 7.94
N PRO A 224 -6.11 4.59 7.41
CA PRO A 224 -6.42 4.58 5.98
C PRO A 224 -7.20 5.84 5.61
N ASN A 225 -6.98 6.33 4.40
CA ASN A 225 -7.77 7.40 3.81
C ASN A 225 -9.25 6.99 3.69
N LEU A 226 -10.17 7.95 3.88
CA LEU A 226 -11.62 7.69 3.80
C LEU A 226 -12.04 7.21 2.41
N GLU A 227 -11.35 7.67 1.37
CA GLU A 227 -11.55 7.32 -0.03
C GLU A 227 -11.48 5.80 -0.25
N PHE A 228 -10.55 5.11 0.41
CA PHE A 228 -10.40 3.66 0.28
C PHE A 228 -11.61 2.87 0.77
N PHE A 229 -12.41 3.39 1.71
CA PHE A 229 -13.56 2.66 2.21
C PHE A 229 -14.65 2.46 1.14
N ASN A 230 -14.76 3.38 0.19
CA ASN A 230 -15.79 3.36 -0.86
C ASN A 230 -15.26 2.93 -2.24
N LEU A 231 -13.95 3.08 -2.46
CA LEU A 231 -13.35 2.83 -3.76
C LEU A 231 -13.55 1.38 -4.23
N GLY A 232 -14.02 1.24 -5.46
CA GLY A 232 -14.25 -0.06 -6.12
C GLY A 232 -15.52 -0.81 -5.71
N ARG A 233 -16.38 -0.25 -4.85
CA ARG A 233 -17.62 -0.93 -4.41
C ARG A 233 -18.75 -0.93 -5.45
N ILE A 234 -18.83 0.12 -6.26
CA ILE A 234 -19.84 0.26 -7.31
C ILE A 234 -19.15 0.02 -8.67
N PRO A 235 -19.57 -1.00 -9.45
CA PRO A 235 -19.07 -1.19 -10.80
C PRO A 235 -19.33 0.05 -11.66
N ARG A 236 -18.34 0.48 -12.45
CA ARG A 236 -18.54 1.58 -13.40
C ARG A 236 -19.46 1.14 -14.55
N ASP A 237 -20.52 1.90 -14.76
CA ASP A 237 -21.39 1.76 -15.93
C ASP A 237 -20.67 2.30 -17.17
N LYS A 238 -20.32 1.40 -18.10
CA LYS A 238 -19.60 1.74 -19.33
C LYS A 238 -20.48 2.47 -20.36
N SER A 239 -21.80 2.53 -20.17
CA SER A 239 -22.70 3.22 -21.09
C SER A 239 -22.56 4.75 -21.04
N LYS A 240 -22.12 5.30 -19.91
CA LYS A 240 -22.02 6.76 -19.70
C LYS A 240 -20.77 7.42 -20.28
N ASP A 241 -19.71 6.66 -20.57
CA ASP A 241 -18.46 7.19 -21.16
C ASP A 241 -18.57 7.42 -22.69
N LYS A 242 -19.64 6.95 -23.35
CA LYS A 242 -19.81 7.07 -24.82
C LYS A 242 -20.68 8.24 -25.29
N GLY A 243 -21.16 9.09 -24.38
CA GLY A 243 -22.08 10.20 -24.70
C GLY A 243 -21.44 11.58 -24.91
N GLY A 244 -20.10 11.67 -24.95
CA GLY A 244 -19.38 12.96 -24.93
C GLY A 244 -18.80 13.47 -26.25
N ASP A 245 -18.64 12.63 -27.26
CA ASP A 245 -18.01 13.00 -28.55
C ASP A 245 -19.05 13.21 -29.65
N GLY A 246 -20.01 14.10 -29.41
CA GLY A 246 -21.07 14.38 -30.37
C GLY A 246 -21.73 15.73 -30.15
N ASN A 247 -20.99 16.82 -30.40
CA ASN A 247 -21.55 18.07 -30.90
C ASN A 247 -20.52 18.82 -31.75
#